data_AF-A0A392VQJ2-F1
#
_entry.id   AF-A0A392VQJ2-F1
#
_cell.length_a   1.000
_cell.length_b   1.000
_cell.length_c   1.000
_cell.angle_alpha   90.00
_cell.angle_beta   90.00
_cell.angle_gamma   90.00
#
_symmetry.space_group_name_H-M   'P 1'
#
loop_
_entity.id
_entity.type
_entity.pdbx_description
1 polymer ?
#
loop_
_entity_poly.entity_id
_entity_poly.type
_entity_poly.pdbx_seq_one_letter_code
_entity_poly.pdbx_strand_id
1 'polypeptide(L)' 'MTLEEAYIEFMGEYYEEEQAQAEDCTEFLQRELPPKQKDPGTFTVPVCFGSVQGRALCDLGSS' A
#
# COMPACT_ATOMS: atom_id res chain seq x y z
N MET A 1 18.24 37.15 13.60
CA MET A 1 17.53 36.25 12.69
C MET A 1 17.10 37.04 11.47
N THR A 2 17.58 36.66 10.31
CA THR A 2 17.11 37.20 9.04
C THR A 2 15.71 36.63 8.73
N LEU A 3 14.98 37.28 7.82
CA LEU A 3 13.68 36.78 7.36
C LEU A 3 13.80 35.38 6.74
N GLU A 4 14.91 35.12 6.06
CA GLU A 4 15.21 33.85 5.41
C GLU A 4 15.46 32.74 6.43
N GLU A 5 16.24 33.02 7.48
CA GLU A 5 16.44 32.08 8.60
C GLU A 5 15.11 31.70 9.26
N ALA A 6 14.27 32.69 9.57
CA ALA A 6 12.96 32.45 10.18
C ALA A 6 12.00 31.66 9.29
N TYR A 7 12.05 31.86 7.96
CA TYR A 7 11.26 31.10 7.00
C TYR A 7 11.70 29.63 6.92
N ILE A 8 13.02 29.39 6.93
CA ILE A 8 13.57 28.03 6.89
C ILE A 8 13.21 27.27 8.17
N GLU A 9 13.33 27.90 9.34
CA GLU A 9 12.94 27.28 10.62
C GLU A 9 11.44 26.93 10.63
N PHE A 10 10.58 27.88 10.27
CA PHE A 10 9.14 27.66 10.21
C PHE A 10 8.74 26.54 9.24
N MET A 11 9.31 26.55 8.04
CA MET A 11 9.02 25.50 7.05
C MET A 11 9.58 24.15 7.48
N GLY A 12 10.74 24.13 8.14
CA GLY A 12 11.36 22.92 8.70
C GLY A 12 10.44 22.24 9.72
N GLU A 13 9.92 23.00 10.68
CA GLU A 13 8.95 22.48 11.67
C GLU A 13 7.70 21.92 11.00
N TYR A 14 7.16 22.62 10.00
CA TYR A 14 6.01 22.15 9.23
C TYR A 14 6.28 20.82 8.52
N TYR A 15 7.43 20.68 7.87
CA TYR A 15 7.79 19.44 7.16
C TYR A 15 8.03 18.27 8.12
N GLU A 16 8.61 18.53 9.31
CA GLU A 16 8.77 17.52 10.35
C GLU A 16 7.41 17.04 10.87
N GLU A 17 6.47 17.96 11.12
CA GLU A 17 5.12 17.62 11.56
C GLU A 17 4.36 16.82 10.48
N GLU A 18 4.48 17.20 9.21
CA GLU A 18 3.87 16.48 8.08
C GLU A 18 4.43 15.06 7.94
N GLN A 19 5.75 14.88 8.09
CA GLN A 19 6.37 13.56 8.05
C GLN A 19 5.92 12.69 9.22
N ALA A 20 5.90 13.23 10.43
CA ALA A 20 5.44 12.51 11.62
C ALA A 20 4.01 11.99 11.45
N GLN A 21 3.10 12.82 10.92
CA GLN A 21 1.73 12.39 10.63
C GLN A 21 1.67 11.28 9.56
N ALA A 22 2.47 11.39 8.50
CA ALA A 22 2.53 10.38 7.45
C ALA A 22 3.08 9.03 7.97
N GLU A 23 4.08 9.08 8.84
CA GLU A 23 4.66 7.91 9.50
C GLU A 23 3.64 7.26 10.43
N ASP A 24 2.99 8.02 11.32
CA ASP A 24 1.96 7.55 12.23
C ASP A 24 0.79 6.88 11.48
N CYS A 25 0.32 7.52 10.39
CA CYS A 25 -0.72 6.93 9.54
C CYS A 25 -0.25 5.63 8.89
N THR A 26 0.99 5.59 8.40
CA THR A 26 1.55 4.40 7.76
C THR A 26 1.70 3.25 8.75
N GLU A 27 2.20 3.53 9.96
CA GLU A 27 2.34 2.54 11.03
C GLU A 27 0.98 2.00 11.45
N PHE A 28 0.00 2.89 11.66
CA PHE A 28 -1.37 2.49 11.99
C PHE A 28 -1.96 1.58 10.91
N LEU A 29 -1.85 1.97 9.64
CA LEU A 29 -2.35 1.16 8.53
C LEU A 29 -1.63 -0.19 8.43
N GLN A 30 -0.32 -0.24 8.65
CA GLN A 30 0.43 -1.51 8.65
C GLN A 30 0.03 -2.43 9.81
N ARG A 31 -0.35 -1.87 10.97
CA ARG A 31 -0.80 -2.66 12.12
C ARG A 31 -2.20 -3.23 11.92
N GLU A 32 -3.11 -2.43 11.37
CA GLU A 32 -4.52 -2.82 11.23
C GLU A 32 -4.78 -3.63 9.95
N LEU A 33 -4.04 -3.39 8.87
CA LEU A 33 -4.21 -4.12 7.62
C LEU A 33 -3.33 -5.38 7.57
N PRO A 34 -3.83 -6.48 6.99
CA PRO A 34 -3.00 -7.64 6.74
C PRO A 34 -1.87 -7.32 5.76
N PRO A 35 -0.71 -7.99 5.86
CA PRO A 35 0.40 -7.77 4.95
C PRO A 35 -0.02 -8.06 3.51
N LYS A 36 0.39 -7.19 2.57
CA LYS A 36 0.12 -7.37 1.14
C LYS A 36 0.65 -8.75 0.71
N GLN A 37 -0.25 -9.60 0.26
CA GLN A 37 0.12 -10.90 -0.31
C GLN A 37 0.81 -10.68 -1.66
N LYS A 38 1.76 -11.56 -1.98
CA LYS A 38 2.39 -11.55 -3.30
C LYS A 38 1.33 -11.85 -4.36
N ASP A 39 1.45 -11.17 -5.48
CA ASP A 39 0.61 -11.48 -6.63
C ASP A 39 0.92 -12.93 -7.09
N PRO A 40 -0.09 -13.82 -7.15
CA PRO A 40 0.09 -15.17 -7.64
C PRO A 40 0.35 -15.22 -9.17
N GLY A 41 0.20 -14.09 -9.86
CA GLY A 41 0.27 -13.94 -11.30
C GLY A 41 -0.85 -14.72 -11.98
N THR A 42 -0.47 -15.49 -12.98
CA THR A 42 -1.37 -16.44 -13.63
C THR A 42 -1.42 -17.75 -12.84
N PHE A 43 -2.61 -18.15 -12.39
CA PHE A 43 -2.84 -19.41 -11.68
C PHE A 43 -4.05 -20.16 -12.25
N THR A 44 -4.27 -21.39 -11.80
CA THR A 44 -5.45 -22.17 -12.21
C THR A 44 -6.34 -22.50 -11.03
N VAL A 45 -7.65 -22.34 -11.19
CA VAL A 45 -8.65 -22.74 -10.19
C VAL A 45 -9.46 -23.94 -10.70
N PRO A 46 -9.81 -24.90 -9.82
CA PRO A 46 -10.73 -25.97 -10.20
C PRO A 46 -12.10 -25.37 -10.54
N VAL A 47 -12.71 -25.86 -11.61
CA VAL A 47 -14.06 -25.50 -12.02
C VAL A 47 -14.88 -26.77 -12.18
N CYS A 48 -16.10 -26.72 -11.65
CA CYS A 48 -17.13 -27.73 -11.88
C CYS A 48 -18.33 -27.05 -12.52
N PHE A 49 -18.72 -27.49 -13.71
CA PHE A 49 -19.95 -27.06 -14.36
C PHE A 49 -20.80 -28.29 -14.72
N GLY A 50 -21.85 -28.54 -13.95
CA GLY A 50 -22.62 -29.78 -14.02
C GLY A 50 -21.73 -30.99 -13.69
N SER A 51 -21.66 -31.95 -14.61
CA SER A 51 -20.78 -33.13 -14.51
C SER A 51 -19.37 -32.91 -15.06
N VAL A 52 -19.07 -31.73 -15.62
CA VAL A 52 -17.74 -31.42 -16.18
C VAL A 52 -16.83 -30.88 -15.08
N GLN A 53 -15.68 -31.52 -14.91
CA GLN A 53 -14.60 -31.08 -14.03
C GLN A 53 -13.42 -30.59 -14.87
N GLY A 54 -12.84 -29.46 -14.50
CA GLY A 54 -11.70 -28.88 -15.21
C GLY A 54 -10.92 -27.88 -14.36
N ARG A 55 -9.99 -27.19 -15.01
CA ARG A 55 -9.25 -26.07 -14.43
C ARG A 55 -9.41 -24.86 -15.32
N ALA A 56 -9.79 -23.72 -14.75
CA ALA A 56 -9.81 -22.44 -15.44
C ALA A 56 -8.50 -21.71 -15.19
N LEU A 57 -7.96 -21.05 -16.23
CA LEU A 57 -6.84 -20.14 -16.11
C LEU A 57 -7.38 -18.79 -15.59
N CYS A 58 -6.81 -18.31 -14.50
CA CYS A 58 -7.12 -17.01 -13.90
C CYS A 58 -5.85 -16.18 -13.91
N ASP A 59 -5.96 -14.96 -14.43
CA ASP A 59 -4.87 -13.99 -14.43
C ASP A 59 -5.38 -12.73 -13.71
N LEU A 60 -4.66 -12.30 -12.68
CA LEU A 60 -5.04 -11.11 -11.91
C LEU A 60 -4.53 -9.82 -12.53
N GLY A 61 -3.80 -9.91 -13.65
CA GLY A 61 -3.11 -8.79 -14.25
C GLY A 61 -1.99 -8.28 -13.33
N SER A 62 -1.33 -7.20 -13.72
CA SER A 62 -0.28 -6.58 -12.91
C SER A 62 -0.88 -5.44 -12.07
N SER A 63 -0.52 -5.34 -10.77
CA SER A 63 -0.83 -4.20 -9.90
C SER A 63 0.16 -3.06 -10.08
#